data_AF-A0A6N8WIQ8-F1
#
_entry.id   AF-A0A6N8WIQ8-F1
#
_cell.length_a   1.000
_cell.length_b   1.000
_cell.length_c   1.000
_cell.angle_alpha   90.00
_cell.angle_beta   90.00
_cell.angle_gamma   90.00
#
_symmetry.space_group_name_H-M   'P 1'
#
loop_
_entity.id
_entity.type
_entity.pdbx_description
1 polymer ?
#
loop_
_entity_poly.entity_id
_entity_poly.type
_entity_poly.pdbx_seq_one_letter_code
_entity_poly.pdbx_strand_id
1 'polypeptide(L)'
;MTENRKPRRILILGLPGRAILLLSAALLLAACQLAIQPLESPAHPTVAVESPTPIEATAETSEVSVPPSAGLIQLLDPLDEPEYYCVDVPGFGRSLNLQGALTAHTCKPGADDEMFLWHTPAIGQISMPAYDLCVEASGEEAGSTLQLAGCSDAPRQQFRYSENGQIRLEQTTADGDLCLTIGPEPGEPTGGPSHLRRTLTLETCSQIDESRTLWTVGSPHVTAGEP
;
A
#
# COMPACT_ATOMS: atom_id res chain seq x y z
N MET A 1 67.68 20.58 19.46
CA MET A 1 67.84 21.32 18.19
C MET A 1 66.45 21.46 17.59
N THR A 2 65.87 22.64 17.78
CA THR A 2 64.58 23.07 17.26
C THR A 2 64.77 23.58 15.83
N GLU A 3 64.11 22.97 14.85
CA GLU A 3 64.07 23.50 13.49
C GLU A 3 62.69 24.05 13.14
N ASN A 4 62.73 25.12 12.36
CA ASN A 4 61.78 26.21 12.28
C ASN A 4 60.77 26.02 11.13
N ARG A 5 59.62 26.67 11.31
CA ARG A 5 58.45 26.76 10.41
C ARG A 5 58.78 27.07 8.94
N LYS A 6 57.88 26.63 8.04
CA LYS A 6 57.23 27.58 7.11
C LYS A 6 55.82 27.16 6.68
N PRO A 7 54.80 28.02 6.82
CA PRO A 7 53.45 27.76 6.33
C PRO A 7 53.35 28.07 4.82
N ARG A 8 52.63 27.25 4.06
CA ARG A 8 52.32 27.54 2.65
C ARG A 8 51.15 28.52 2.59
N ARG A 9 51.37 29.60 1.82
CA ARG A 9 50.40 30.66 1.54
C ARG A 9 49.33 30.19 0.55
N ILE A 10 48.14 30.68 0.83
CA ILE A 10 46.90 30.70 0.05
C ILE A 10 47.10 31.41 -1.29
N LEU A 11 46.48 30.88 -2.36
CA LEU A 11 46.16 31.66 -3.56
C LEU A 11 44.65 31.57 -3.80
N ILE A 12 43.94 32.62 -3.38
CA ILE A 12 42.56 32.92 -3.79
C ILE A 12 42.67 33.60 -5.15
N LEU A 13 42.17 32.97 -6.20
CA LEU A 13 41.94 33.62 -7.49
C LEU A 13 40.45 33.99 -7.57
N GLY A 14 40.21 35.29 -7.70
CA GLY A 14 38.89 35.90 -7.71
C GLY A 14 38.12 35.72 -9.03
N LEU A 15 36.81 35.93 -8.91
CA LEU A 15 35.84 36.07 -9.99
C LEU A 15 36.17 37.26 -10.93
N PRO A 16 35.64 37.21 -12.16
CA PRO A 16 34.58 38.14 -12.55
C PRO A 16 33.42 37.36 -13.20
N GLY A 17 32.15 37.54 -12.82
CA GLY A 17 31.42 38.78 -13.02
C GLY A 17 30.80 38.82 -14.43
N ARG A 18 29.65 38.17 -14.65
CA ARG A 18 28.73 38.46 -15.78
C ARG A 18 27.27 38.20 -15.42
N ALA A 19 26.66 39.31 -15.00
CA ALA A 19 25.35 39.83 -15.40
C ALA A 19 24.45 39.01 -16.37
N ILE A 20 23.18 38.88 -15.93
CA ILE A 20 21.93 39.12 -16.67
C ILE A 20 21.53 38.10 -17.74
N LEU A 21 20.42 37.38 -17.50
CA LEU A 21 19.21 37.50 -18.34
C LEU A 21 17.98 37.02 -17.55
N LEU A 22 17.20 37.98 -17.04
CA LEU A 22 15.83 37.76 -16.57
C LEU A 22 14.94 37.70 -17.81
N LEU A 23 14.41 36.51 -18.14
CA LEU A 23 13.30 36.41 -19.08
C LEU A 23 11.99 36.49 -18.30
N SER A 24 11.33 37.64 -18.45
CA SER A 24 9.96 37.93 -18.07
C SER A 24 8.98 37.05 -18.84
N ALA A 25 8.24 36.17 -18.14
CA ALA A 25 7.03 35.54 -18.67
C ALA A 25 5.83 36.44 -18.36
N ALA A 26 5.33 37.13 -19.37
CA ALA A 26 4.09 37.90 -19.29
C ALA A 26 2.91 37.10 -19.89
N LEU A 27 1.81 37.15 -19.15
CA LEU A 27 0.46 36.64 -19.37
C LEU A 27 -0.03 36.55 -20.83
N LEU A 28 -0.82 35.50 -21.11
CA LEU A 28 -2.10 35.63 -21.82
C LEU A 28 -3.11 34.63 -21.25
N LEU A 29 -4.11 35.17 -20.57
CA LEU A 29 -5.33 34.45 -20.18
C LEU A 29 -6.13 34.10 -21.44
N ALA A 30 -6.65 32.88 -21.50
CA ALA A 30 -7.83 32.55 -22.28
C ALA A 30 -8.75 31.67 -21.42
N ALA A 31 -9.62 32.33 -20.66
CA ALA A 31 -10.76 31.70 -20.03
C ALA A 31 -11.79 31.37 -21.12
N CYS A 32 -11.98 30.09 -21.42
CA CYS A 32 -13.11 29.62 -22.22
C CYS A 32 -14.13 29.02 -21.25
N GLN A 33 -14.96 29.88 -20.66
CA GLN A 33 -16.18 29.47 -19.97
C GLN A 33 -17.29 29.39 -21.03
N LEU A 34 -17.61 28.17 -21.48
CA LEU A 34 -18.82 27.92 -22.25
C LEU A 34 -19.87 27.27 -21.34
N ALA A 35 -20.79 28.14 -20.92
CA ALA A 35 -22.23 27.92 -20.74
C ALA A 35 -22.68 26.60 -20.09
N ILE A 36 -22.93 26.68 -18.79
CA ILE A 36 -23.96 25.90 -18.12
C ILE A 36 -25.32 26.38 -18.66
N GLN A 37 -26.11 25.48 -19.24
CA GLN A 37 -27.56 25.68 -19.33
C GLN A 37 -28.25 24.62 -18.46
N PRO A 38 -29.07 25.01 -17.47
CA PRO A 38 -29.98 24.09 -16.81
C PRO A 38 -31.16 23.82 -17.75
N LEU A 39 -31.37 22.55 -18.09
CA LEU A 39 -32.57 22.14 -18.83
C LEU A 39 -33.71 22.02 -17.82
N GLU A 40 -34.61 23.00 -17.84
CA GLU A 40 -35.85 22.98 -17.09
C GLU A 40 -36.90 22.09 -17.78
N SER A 41 -37.76 21.55 -16.92
CA SER A 41 -38.76 20.49 -17.10
C SER A 41 -39.78 20.68 -18.23
N PRO A 42 -40.47 19.60 -18.63
CA PRO A 42 -41.93 19.66 -18.48
C PRO A 42 -42.50 18.49 -17.67
N ALA A 43 -43.43 18.85 -16.79
CA ALA A 43 -44.27 17.97 -16.02
C ALA A 43 -45.38 17.30 -16.86
N HIS A 44 -45.90 16.22 -16.27
CA HIS A 44 -47.21 15.57 -16.45
C HIS A 44 -47.35 14.50 -17.55
N PRO A 45 -48.17 13.44 -17.33
CA PRO A 45 -49.36 13.40 -16.47
C PRO A 45 -49.43 12.28 -15.41
N THR A 46 -50.22 12.58 -14.38
CA THR A 46 -50.76 11.68 -13.38
C THR A 46 -51.65 10.63 -14.03
N VAL A 47 -51.33 9.35 -13.86
CA VAL A 47 -52.28 8.24 -14.04
C VAL A 47 -52.38 7.54 -12.69
N ALA A 48 -53.55 7.69 -12.06
CA ALA A 48 -54.01 6.86 -10.97
C ALA A 48 -54.54 5.52 -11.51
N VAL A 49 -54.82 4.58 -10.60
CA VAL A 49 -55.38 3.22 -10.78
C VAL A 49 -54.24 2.17 -10.90
N GLU A 50 -54.04 1.18 -10.04
CA GLU A 50 -54.86 0.51 -9.02
C GLU A 50 -53.92 -0.21 -8.03
N SER A 51 -54.30 -0.31 -6.76
CA SER A 51 -53.60 -1.14 -5.76
C SER A 51 -53.70 -2.63 -6.10
N PRO A 52 -52.63 -3.39 -5.83
CA PRO A 52 -52.78 -4.68 -5.17
C PRO A 52 -52.14 -4.69 -3.77
N THR A 53 -52.84 -5.41 -2.92
CA THR A 53 -52.71 -5.71 -1.48
C THR A 53 -51.30 -6.19 -1.06
N PRO A 54 -50.90 -6.00 0.21
CA PRO A 54 -49.53 -6.24 0.67
C PRO A 54 -49.30 -7.72 0.95
N ILE A 55 -48.24 -8.30 0.37
CA ILE A 55 -47.69 -9.57 0.84
C ILE A 55 -46.39 -9.26 1.58
N GLU A 56 -46.58 -9.21 2.88
CA GLU A 56 -45.61 -9.43 3.94
C GLU A 56 -44.78 -10.70 3.66
N ALA A 57 -43.47 -10.51 3.46
CA ALA A 57 -42.44 -11.50 3.74
C ALA A 57 -41.08 -10.78 3.70
N THR A 58 -40.83 -10.00 4.75
CA THR A 58 -39.48 -9.58 5.13
C THR A 58 -38.71 -10.84 5.51
N ALA A 59 -38.01 -11.42 4.54
CA ALA A 59 -36.87 -12.28 4.83
C ALA A 59 -35.64 -11.37 4.91
N GLU A 60 -35.48 -10.69 6.04
CA GLU A 60 -34.15 -10.25 6.46
C GLU A 60 -33.35 -11.51 6.74
N THR A 61 -32.57 -11.92 5.75
CA THR A 61 -31.42 -12.78 5.98
C THR A 61 -30.49 -11.98 6.89
N SER A 62 -30.59 -12.18 8.21
CA SER A 62 -29.49 -11.87 9.13
C SER A 62 -28.32 -12.74 8.71
N GLU A 63 -27.46 -12.21 7.85
CA GLU A 63 -26.09 -12.66 7.78
C GLU A 63 -25.47 -12.38 9.14
N VAL A 64 -25.28 -13.44 9.92
CA VAL A 64 -24.44 -13.41 11.10
C VAL A 64 -23.04 -13.08 10.59
N SER A 65 -22.68 -11.80 10.61
CA SER A 65 -21.35 -11.32 10.27
C SER A 65 -20.40 -11.77 11.37
N VAL A 66 -19.90 -13.01 11.27
CA VAL A 66 -18.68 -13.37 11.97
C VAL A 66 -17.62 -12.42 11.42
N PRO A 67 -16.99 -11.57 12.25
CA PRO A 67 -15.93 -10.71 11.76
C PRO A 67 -14.86 -11.60 11.12
N PRO A 68 -14.24 -11.17 10.01
CA PRO A 68 -13.17 -11.94 9.38
C PRO A 68 -12.15 -12.30 10.47
N SER A 69 -11.74 -13.57 10.53
CA SER A 69 -10.59 -13.95 11.36
C SER A 69 -9.34 -13.36 10.72
N ALA A 70 -8.48 -12.74 11.51
CA ALA A 70 -7.21 -12.22 11.02
C ALA A 70 -6.38 -13.36 10.43
N GLY A 71 -5.68 -13.08 9.35
CA GLY A 71 -4.90 -14.07 8.63
C GLY A 71 -3.67 -13.46 7.97
N LEU A 72 -2.88 -14.33 7.36
CA LEU A 72 -1.66 -13.95 6.67
C LEU A 72 -1.97 -13.22 5.36
N ILE A 73 -1.03 -12.37 4.94
CA ILE A 73 -0.92 -11.94 3.55
C ILE A 73 0.29 -12.67 2.99
N GLN A 74 0.07 -13.83 2.39
CA GLN A 74 1.11 -14.76 1.94
C GLN A 74 1.36 -14.63 0.44
N LEU A 75 2.62 -14.54 0.04
CA LEU A 75 3.04 -14.57 -1.35
C LEU A 75 2.75 -15.95 -1.96
N LEU A 76 2.22 -16.00 -3.18
CA LEU A 76 1.90 -17.26 -3.84
C LEU A 76 3.12 -18.06 -4.28
N ASP A 77 4.19 -17.39 -4.70
CA ASP A 77 5.46 -18.03 -5.03
C ASP A 77 6.34 -18.11 -3.78
N PRO A 78 6.87 -19.28 -3.39
CA PRO A 78 7.77 -19.38 -2.24
C PRO A 78 9.12 -18.68 -2.47
N LEU A 79 9.49 -18.41 -3.73
CA LEU A 79 10.80 -17.90 -4.13
C LEU A 79 11.94 -18.77 -3.59
N ASP A 80 12.73 -18.25 -2.64
CA ASP A 80 13.82 -18.96 -1.96
C ASP A 80 13.50 -19.35 -0.51
N GLU A 81 12.24 -19.20 -0.08
CA GLU A 81 11.77 -19.59 1.26
C GLU A 81 10.72 -20.70 1.13
N PRO A 82 11.07 -21.97 1.41
CA PRO A 82 10.12 -23.09 1.32
C PRO A 82 8.92 -22.95 2.28
N GLU A 83 9.04 -22.15 3.33
CA GLU A 83 7.94 -21.83 4.26
C GLU A 83 7.13 -20.59 3.84
N TYR A 84 7.36 -20.10 2.61
CA TYR A 84 6.75 -18.91 2.00
C TYR A 84 7.05 -17.58 2.72
N TYR A 85 6.80 -16.48 2.01
CA TYR A 85 6.89 -15.13 2.54
C TYR A 85 5.51 -14.55 2.87
N CYS A 86 5.40 -13.90 4.02
CA CYS A 86 4.23 -13.19 4.50
C CYS A 86 4.56 -11.74 4.84
N VAL A 87 3.57 -10.85 4.74
CA VAL A 87 3.73 -9.46 5.22
C VAL A 87 3.94 -9.47 6.73
N ASP A 88 4.93 -8.72 7.22
CA ASP A 88 5.43 -8.79 8.59
C ASP A 88 5.81 -7.40 9.12
N VAL A 89 5.58 -7.19 10.42
CA VAL A 89 6.11 -6.04 11.16
C VAL A 89 7.54 -6.35 11.62
N PRO A 90 8.54 -5.52 11.27
CA PRO A 90 9.92 -5.81 11.62
C PRO A 90 10.18 -5.95 13.11
N GLY A 91 11.00 -6.94 13.47
CA GLY A 91 11.47 -7.16 14.83
C GLY A 91 10.63 -8.18 15.60
N PHE A 92 10.94 -8.40 16.87
CA PHE A 92 10.24 -9.38 17.70
C PHE A 92 10.30 -9.01 19.18
N GLY A 93 9.23 -9.27 19.92
CA GLY A 93 9.16 -9.01 21.36
C GLY A 93 9.51 -7.56 21.69
N ARG A 94 10.63 -7.34 22.40
CA ARG A 94 11.07 -5.99 22.81
C ARG A 94 11.66 -5.15 21.67
N SER A 95 11.99 -5.75 20.53
CA SER A 95 12.51 -5.04 19.36
C SER A 95 11.49 -4.90 18.23
N LEU A 96 10.22 -5.26 18.48
CA LEU A 96 9.13 -5.04 17.53
C LEU A 96 9.04 -3.54 17.19
N ASN A 97 9.05 -3.23 15.90
CA ASN A 97 9.10 -1.87 15.39
C ASN A 97 7.84 -1.53 14.57
N LEU A 98 6.79 -1.12 15.28
CA LEU A 98 5.50 -0.71 14.68
C LEU A 98 5.62 0.55 13.79
N GLN A 99 6.71 1.30 13.90
CA GLN A 99 6.98 2.48 13.05
C GLN A 99 7.90 2.15 11.87
N GLY A 100 8.36 0.90 11.77
CA GLY A 100 9.17 0.43 10.66
C GLY A 100 8.34 0.23 9.39
N ALA A 101 9.02 0.28 8.24
CA ALA A 101 8.42 -0.22 7.01
C ALA A 101 8.15 -1.73 7.17
N LEU A 102 6.96 -2.17 6.78
CA LEU A 102 6.62 -3.59 6.70
C LEU A 102 7.60 -4.31 5.78
N THR A 103 7.86 -5.57 6.11
CA THR A 103 8.72 -6.46 5.33
C THR A 103 7.96 -7.67 4.86
N ALA A 104 8.54 -8.43 3.94
CA ALA A 104 8.14 -9.80 3.73
C ALA A 104 9.06 -10.71 4.57
N HIS A 105 8.51 -11.61 5.37
CA HIS A 105 9.25 -12.51 6.24
C HIS A 105 8.74 -13.94 6.10
N THR A 106 9.52 -14.94 6.51
CA THR A 106 9.05 -16.32 6.59
C THR A 106 7.74 -16.39 7.38
N CYS A 107 6.70 -16.98 6.80
CA CYS A 107 5.37 -17.00 7.38
C CYS A 107 5.32 -17.65 8.78
N LYS A 108 4.67 -16.96 9.73
CA LYS A 108 4.46 -17.37 11.12
C LYS A 108 2.95 -17.35 11.47
N PRO A 109 2.18 -18.41 11.13
CA PRO A 109 0.75 -18.45 11.44
C PRO A 109 0.45 -18.23 12.92
N GLY A 110 -0.45 -17.28 13.21
CA GLY A 110 -0.84 -16.91 14.57
C GLY A 110 0.11 -15.96 15.30
N ALA A 111 1.17 -15.46 14.64
CA ALA A 111 2.00 -14.42 15.20
C ALA A 111 1.37 -13.04 14.97
N ASP A 112 1.17 -12.27 16.05
CA ASP A 112 0.47 -10.98 16.03
C ASP A 112 1.05 -9.96 15.03
N ASP A 113 2.34 -10.06 14.71
CA ASP A 113 3.09 -9.24 13.75
C ASP A 113 2.85 -9.59 12.27
N GLU A 114 2.07 -10.64 11.97
CA GLU A 114 1.71 -11.06 10.61
C GLU A 114 0.20 -11.26 10.38
N MET A 115 -0.64 -11.02 11.40
CA MET A 115 -2.08 -11.22 11.29
C MET A 115 -2.80 -9.94 10.85
N PHE A 116 -3.43 -9.97 9.68
CA PHE A 116 -4.15 -8.84 9.09
C PHE A 116 -5.63 -9.15 8.86
N LEU A 117 -6.44 -8.09 8.90
CA LEU A 117 -7.85 -8.08 8.53
C LEU A 117 -8.05 -7.24 7.29
N TRP A 118 -8.67 -7.84 6.28
CA TRP A 118 -9.06 -7.15 5.06
C TRP A 118 -10.44 -6.51 5.21
N HIS A 119 -10.65 -5.38 4.53
CA HIS A 119 -11.89 -4.59 4.60
C HIS A 119 -12.27 -4.17 6.03
N THR A 120 -11.26 -3.87 6.85
CA THR A 120 -11.43 -3.45 8.24
C THR A 120 -10.49 -2.27 8.53
N PRO A 121 -10.96 -1.17 9.16
CA PRO A 121 -12.34 -0.94 9.63
C PRO A 121 -13.33 -0.57 8.53
N ALA A 122 -12.87 -0.21 7.33
CA ALA A 122 -13.72 0.04 6.16
C ALA A 122 -13.30 -0.82 4.96
N ILE A 123 -14.19 -0.92 3.96
CA ILE A 123 -13.88 -1.52 2.66
C ILE A 123 -12.62 -0.83 2.11
N GLY A 124 -11.74 -1.64 1.52
CA GLY A 124 -10.43 -1.23 1.01
C GLY A 124 -9.31 -1.12 2.04
N GLN A 125 -9.60 -1.08 3.34
CA GLN A 125 -8.56 -0.98 4.37
C GLN A 125 -8.03 -2.34 4.81
N ILE A 126 -6.75 -2.36 5.18
CA ILE A 126 -6.06 -3.50 5.79
C ILE A 126 -5.65 -3.08 7.19
N SER A 127 -6.10 -3.81 8.21
CA SER A 127 -5.76 -3.52 9.61
C SER A 127 -5.03 -4.68 10.27
N MET A 128 -4.27 -4.37 11.31
CA MET A 128 -3.60 -5.33 12.17
C MET A 128 -4.23 -5.27 13.56
N PRO A 129 -5.16 -6.19 13.89
CA PRO A 129 -5.99 -6.07 15.09
C PRO A 129 -5.21 -6.13 16.40
N ALA A 130 -4.06 -6.81 16.44
CA ALA A 130 -3.24 -6.88 17.63
C ALA A 130 -2.70 -5.51 18.10
N TYR A 131 -2.60 -4.54 17.17
CA TYR A 131 -2.04 -3.22 17.45
C TYR A 131 -3.01 -2.06 17.20
N ASP A 132 -4.22 -2.33 16.70
CA ASP A 132 -5.23 -1.31 16.35
C ASP A 132 -4.69 -0.25 15.35
N LEU A 133 -3.97 -0.74 14.33
CA LEU A 133 -3.36 0.09 13.28
C LEU A 133 -3.76 -0.42 11.89
N CYS A 134 -3.70 0.48 10.91
CA CYS A 134 -3.94 0.20 9.50
C CYS A 134 -2.65 0.28 8.69
N VAL A 135 -2.58 -0.48 7.61
CA VAL A 135 -1.52 -0.38 6.61
C VAL A 135 -1.69 0.94 5.86
N GLU A 136 -0.62 1.71 5.77
CA GLU A 136 -0.53 2.95 5.01
C GLU A 136 0.70 2.92 4.09
N ALA A 137 0.51 3.30 2.84
CA ALA A 137 1.62 3.57 1.93
C ALA A 137 2.36 4.85 2.31
N SER A 138 3.69 4.86 2.21
CA SER A 138 4.50 6.06 2.46
C SER A 138 4.30 7.15 1.40
N GLY A 139 3.84 6.75 0.20
CA GLY A 139 3.65 7.59 -0.97
C GLY A 139 2.67 6.94 -1.96
N GLU A 140 2.46 7.61 -3.09
CA GLU A 140 1.60 7.15 -4.20
C GLU A 140 2.46 6.98 -5.47
N GLU A 141 3.71 6.55 -5.28
CA GLU A 141 4.71 6.35 -6.33
C GLU A 141 5.42 4.99 -6.19
N ALA A 142 6.00 4.50 -7.28
CA ALA A 142 6.82 3.28 -7.26
C ALA A 142 8.01 3.44 -6.29
N GLY A 143 8.32 2.37 -5.56
CA GLY A 143 9.30 2.35 -4.48
C GLY A 143 8.76 2.80 -3.12
N SER A 144 7.48 3.22 -3.02
CA SER A 144 6.86 3.55 -1.73
C SER A 144 6.85 2.32 -0.82
N THR A 145 7.19 2.50 0.45
CA THR A 145 7.10 1.43 1.45
C THR A 145 5.70 1.40 2.07
N LEU A 146 5.40 0.35 2.83
CA LEU A 146 4.19 0.26 3.63
C LEU A 146 4.56 0.35 5.11
N GLN A 147 3.73 0.99 5.92
CA GLN A 147 3.94 1.14 7.36
C GLN A 147 2.61 1.02 8.10
N LEU A 148 2.65 0.82 9.42
CA LEU A 148 1.44 0.91 10.24
C LEU A 148 1.20 2.35 10.69
N ALA A 149 -0.05 2.80 10.57
CA ALA A 149 -0.50 4.12 11.01
C ALA A 149 -1.89 4.02 11.66
N GLY A 150 -2.33 5.09 12.32
CA GLY A 150 -3.71 5.18 12.79
C GLY A 150 -4.68 5.07 11.61
N CYS A 151 -5.73 4.27 11.77
CA CYS A 151 -6.73 4.06 10.72
C CYS A 151 -7.44 5.37 10.36
N SER A 152 -7.54 5.67 9.06
CA SER A 152 -8.18 6.87 8.53
C SER A 152 -8.64 6.69 7.09
N ASP A 153 -9.50 7.57 6.59
CA ASP A 153 -9.96 7.55 5.20
C ASP A 153 -8.92 8.07 4.19
N ALA A 154 -7.64 8.10 4.57
CA ALA A 154 -6.57 8.55 3.68
C ALA A 154 -6.47 7.64 2.43
N PRO A 155 -6.30 8.21 1.22
CA PRO A 155 -6.14 7.41 -0.01
C PRO A 155 -5.02 6.37 0.08
N ARG A 156 -3.95 6.68 0.82
CA ARG A 156 -2.80 5.78 1.05
C ARG A 156 -3.11 4.57 1.93
N GLN A 157 -4.29 4.50 2.53
CA GLN A 157 -4.78 3.33 3.30
C GLN A 157 -5.84 2.53 2.53
N GLN A 158 -6.11 2.87 1.28
CA GLN A 158 -7.13 2.21 0.46
C GLN A 158 -6.48 1.28 -0.55
N PHE A 159 -6.88 0.01 -0.53
CA PHE A 159 -6.32 -1.05 -1.34
C PHE A 159 -7.41 -1.88 -2.02
N ARG A 160 -7.10 -2.38 -3.22
CA ARG A 160 -7.90 -3.38 -3.94
C ARG A 160 -7.20 -4.72 -3.87
N TYR A 161 -7.99 -5.78 -3.75
CA TYR A 161 -7.52 -7.14 -3.98
C TYR A 161 -8.14 -7.65 -5.28
N SER A 162 -7.28 -7.94 -6.26
CA SER A 162 -7.68 -8.37 -7.60
C SER A 162 -7.93 -9.87 -7.63
N GLU A 163 -8.78 -10.35 -8.56
CA GLU A 163 -9.09 -11.78 -8.70
C GLU A 163 -7.85 -12.66 -8.98
N ASN A 164 -6.80 -12.08 -9.56
CA ASN A 164 -5.52 -12.76 -9.81
C ASN A 164 -4.59 -12.81 -8.59
N GLY A 165 -4.97 -12.22 -7.45
CA GLY A 165 -4.16 -12.19 -6.24
C GLY A 165 -3.33 -10.92 -6.06
N GLN A 166 -3.42 -9.92 -6.94
CA GLN A 166 -2.68 -8.67 -6.76
C GLN A 166 -3.35 -7.77 -5.71
N ILE A 167 -2.56 -7.34 -4.72
CA ILE A 167 -2.92 -6.26 -3.80
C ILE A 167 -2.42 -4.95 -4.40
N ARG A 168 -3.31 -4.00 -4.64
CA ARG A 168 -3.00 -2.72 -5.31
C ARG A 168 -3.42 -1.56 -4.45
N LEU A 169 -2.69 -0.45 -4.53
CA LEU A 169 -3.24 0.82 -4.04
C LEU A 169 -4.52 1.14 -4.83
N GLU A 170 -5.53 1.69 -4.16
CA GLU A 170 -6.79 2.07 -4.79
C GLU A 170 -6.53 3.10 -5.90
N GLN A 171 -5.69 4.11 -5.65
CA GLN A 171 -5.38 5.10 -6.67
C GLN A 171 -4.42 4.55 -7.73
N THR A 172 -4.75 4.78 -9.00
CA THR A 172 -3.87 4.55 -10.15
C THR A 172 -3.02 5.81 -10.42
N THR A 173 -1.73 5.62 -10.69
CA THR A 173 -0.79 6.72 -11.00
C THR A 173 -0.72 6.97 -12.52
N ALA A 174 0.03 8.01 -12.92
CA ALA A 174 0.32 8.24 -14.34
C ALA A 174 1.12 7.08 -14.99
N ASP A 175 1.92 6.38 -14.19
CA ASP A 175 2.78 5.28 -14.65
C ASP A 175 2.08 3.90 -14.56
N GLY A 176 0.88 3.86 -13.96
CA GLY A 176 0.04 2.67 -13.83
C GLY A 176 -0.41 2.37 -12.40
N ASP A 177 -0.99 1.19 -12.22
CA ASP A 177 -1.35 0.68 -10.89
C ASP A 177 -0.10 0.33 -10.10
N LEU A 178 -0.13 0.59 -8.79
CA LEU A 178 0.92 0.19 -7.86
C LEU A 178 0.52 -1.09 -7.12
N CYS A 179 1.36 -2.13 -7.22
CA CYS A 179 1.17 -3.44 -6.62
C CYS A 179 2.08 -3.63 -5.41
N LEU A 180 1.55 -4.24 -4.36
CA LEU A 180 2.34 -4.78 -3.27
C LEU A 180 3.33 -5.81 -3.83
N THR A 181 4.61 -5.56 -3.60
CA THR A 181 5.71 -6.24 -4.29
C THR A 181 6.79 -6.63 -3.29
N ILE A 182 7.13 -7.92 -3.25
CA ILE A 182 8.30 -8.39 -2.51
C ILE A 182 9.58 -8.03 -3.26
N GLY A 183 10.66 -7.70 -2.56
CA GLY A 183 11.95 -7.29 -3.12
C GLY A 183 12.62 -8.35 -4.01
N PRO A 184 13.42 -7.93 -5.00
CA PRO A 184 14.14 -8.85 -5.90
C PRO A 184 15.38 -9.49 -5.26
N GLU A 185 15.87 -8.92 -4.15
CA GLU A 185 17.03 -9.43 -3.44
C GLU A 185 16.80 -10.83 -2.86
N PRO A 186 17.85 -11.65 -2.73
CA PRO A 186 17.76 -12.91 -1.98
C PRO A 186 17.27 -12.68 -0.54
N GLY A 187 16.62 -13.68 0.03
CA GLY A 187 16.21 -13.66 1.43
C GLY A 187 17.40 -13.42 2.36
N GLU A 188 17.29 -12.41 3.22
CA GLU A 188 18.28 -12.12 4.26
C GLU A 188 17.99 -13.00 5.49
N PRO A 189 18.94 -13.84 5.95
CA PRO A 189 18.76 -14.62 7.17
C PRO A 189 18.65 -13.73 8.41
N THR A 190 17.62 -13.96 9.22
CA THR A 190 17.34 -13.20 10.45
C THR A 190 17.45 -14.03 11.74
N GLY A 191 17.81 -15.30 11.62
CA GLY A 191 18.00 -16.24 12.74
C GLY A 191 17.40 -17.62 12.44
N GLY A 192 17.59 -18.60 13.31
CA GLY A 192 16.98 -19.94 13.20
C GLY A 192 17.22 -20.69 11.86
N PRO A 193 16.55 -21.84 11.66
CA PRO A 193 16.76 -22.68 10.47
C PRO A 193 16.01 -22.21 9.21
N SER A 194 14.92 -21.44 9.32
CA SER A 194 14.23 -20.75 8.20
C SER A 194 13.57 -19.46 8.70
N HIS A 195 14.29 -18.33 8.63
CA HIS A 195 13.75 -17.00 8.92
C HIS A 195 14.39 -16.00 7.96
N LEU A 196 13.97 -16.07 6.71
CA LEU A 196 14.38 -15.14 5.68
C LEU A 196 13.49 -13.89 5.71
N ARG A 197 14.06 -12.75 5.36
CA ARG A 197 13.29 -11.53 5.10
C ARG A 197 13.68 -10.90 3.77
N ARG A 198 12.75 -10.16 3.21
CA ARG A 198 12.92 -9.30 2.03
C ARG A 198 12.21 -7.97 2.24
N THR A 199 12.59 -6.99 1.45
CA THR A 199 11.92 -5.71 1.34
C THR A 199 10.51 -5.88 0.77
N LEU A 200 9.63 -4.94 1.12
CA LEU A 200 8.26 -4.89 0.63
C LEU A 200 7.94 -3.46 0.22
N THR A 201 7.57 -3.27 -1.04
CA THR A 201 7.30 -1.95 -1.63
C THR A 201 6.03 -1.99 -2.47
N LEU A 202 5.56 -0.80 -2.86
CA LEU A 202 4.62 -0.62 -3.95
C LEU A 202 5.41 -0.33 -5.22
N GLU A 203 5.19 -1.13 -6.27
CA GLU A 203 5.85 -0.98 -7.56
C GLU A 203 4.82 -0.96 -8.68
N THR A 204 5.16 -0.38 -9.84
CA THR A 204 4.29 -0.40 -11.02
C THR A 204 4.01 -1.85 -11.44
N CYS A 205 2.76 -2.28 -11.34
CA CYS A 205 2.37 -3.69 -11.54
C CYS A 205 2.86 -4.27 -12.87
N SER A 206 2.85 -3.48 -13.95
CA SER A 206 3.24 -3.91 -15.30
C SER A 206 4.75 -4.09 -15.49
N GLN A 207 5.57 -3.66 -14.53
CA GLN A 207 7.02 -3.69 -14.60
C GLN A 207 7.64 -4.81 -13.76
N ILE A 208 6.83 -5.54 -12.99
CA ILE A 208 7.27 -6.56 -12.05
C ILE A 208 6.71 -7.92 -12.44
N ASP A 209 7.52 -8.96 -12.24
CA ASP A 209 7.10 -10.35 -12.43
C ASP A 209 5.99 -10.75 -11.45
N GLU A 210 5.01 -11.52 -11.92
CA GLU A 210 3.87 -11.94 -11.11
C GLU A 210 4.29 -12.79 -9.89
N SER A 211 5.39 -13.56 -9.97
CA SER A 211 5.96 -14.29 -8.82
C SER A 211 6.25 -13.41 -7.60
N ARG A 212 6.36 -12.08 -7.81
CA ARG A 212 6.63 -11.11 -6.73
C ARG A 212 5.43 -10.24 -6.35
N THR A 213 4.28 -10.42 -6.99
CA THR A 213 3.11 -9.53 -6.79
C THR A 213 1.79 -10.25 -6.55
N LEU A 214 1.74 -11.58 -6.66
CA LEU A 214 0.54 -12.35 -6.38
C LEU A 214 0.52 -12.84 -4.92
N TRP A 215 -0.52 -12.44 -4.20
CA TRP A 215 -0.72 -12.69 -2.78
C TRP A 215 -2.04 -13.40 -2.53
N THR A 216 -2.10 -14.06 -1.39
CA THR A 216 -3.31 -14.61 -0.80
C THR A 216 -3.56 -13.93 0.53
N VAL A 217 -4.81 -13.57 0.79
CA VAL A 217 -5.23 -12.86 2.01
C VAL A 217 -6.10 -13.80 2.83
N GLY A 218 -5.81 -13.89 4.14
CA GLY A 218 -6.54 -14.75 5.06
C GLY A 218 -5.75 -16.01 5.41
N SER A 219 -6.38 -17.19 5.41
CA SER A 219 -5.70 -18.45 5.71
C SER A 219 -5.51 -19.31 4.44
N PRO A 220 -4.49 -19.04 3.62
CA PRO A 220 -4.04 -19.98 2.60
C PRO A 220 -3.14 -21.08 3.22
N HIS A 221 -3.10 -22.23 2.54
CA HIS A 221 -2.61 -23.52 3.00
C HIS A 221 -1.22 -23.53 3.68
N VAL A 222 -1.18 -23.53 5.01
CA VAL A 222 -0.11 -24.26 5.73
C VAL A 222 -0.63 -25.65 6.04
N THR A 223 -0.71 -26.51 5.02
CA THR A 223 -0.61 -27.94 5.28
C THR A 223 0.84 -28.20 5.64
N ALA A 224 1.13 -28.19 6.95
CA ALA A 224 2.35 -28.74 7.48
C ALA A 224 2.47 -30.20 7.02
N GLY A 225 3.34 -30.44 6.04
CA GLY A 225 3.78 -31.77 5.62
C GLY A 225 2.78 -32.56 4.78
N GLU A 226 3.18 -32.87 3.55
CA GLU A 226 2.90 -34.18 3.00
C GLU A 226 4.25 -34.75 2.51
N PRO A 227 4.55 -36.03 2.82
CA PRO A 227 5.92 -36.58 2.90
C PRO A 227 6.68 -36.68 1.57
#